data_AF-A0A8H8RE86-F1
#
_entry.id   AF-A0A8H8RE86-F1
#
_cell.length_a   1.000
_cell.length_b   1.000
_cell.length_c   1.000
_cell.angle_alpha   90.00
_cell.angle_beta   90.00
_cell.angle_gamma   90.00
#
_symmetry.space_group_name_H-M   'P 1'
#
loop_
_entity.id
_entity.type
_entity.pdbx_description
1 polymer ?
#
loop_
_entity_poly.entity_id
_entity_poly.type
_entity_poly.pdbx_seq_one_letter_code
_entity_poly.pdbx_strand_id
1 'polypeptide(L)'
;MTAGRGFVRDSSTTHSEVGNIAVFHQIHCVHELRVAYYTLLDRLKSGNGSASPYLENLAALDGTKHIAHCFDYLRRVLMCAADTNIEYPDENGLLTGWGSKRSCRDYESVVMWAERWRVDNRTEIQ
;
A
#
# COMPACT_ATOMS: atom_id res chain seq x y z
N MET A 1 -7.93 0.47 13.18
CA MET A 1 -6.64 1.14 13.43
C MET A 1 -6.45 1.25 14.93
N THR A 2 -5.21 1.33 15.40
CA THR A 2 -4.90 1.55 16.81
C THR A 2 -5.33 2.95 17.25
N ALA A 3 -5.54 3.13 18.56
CA ALA A 3 -5.62 4.47 19.14
C ALA A 3 -4.35 5.25 18.77
N GLY A 4 -4.48 6.53 18.40
CA GLY A 4 -3.34 7.36 17.98
C GLY A 4 -2.86 7.14 16.54
N ARG A 5 -3.50 6.27 15.73
CA ARG A 5 -3.21 6.09 14.29
C ARG A 5 -1.75 5.73 13.95
N GLY A 6 -1.03 5.13 14.90
CA GLY A 6 0.35 4.68 14.69
C GLY A 6 1.44 5.73 14.94
N PHE A 7 1.09 6.91 15.43
CA PHE A 7 2.08 7.91 15.83
C PHE A 7 2.72 7.56 17.17
N VAL A 8 4.04 7.68 17.23
CA VAL A 8 4.88 7.41 18.40
C VAL A 8 5.90 8.52 18.59
N ARG A 9 6.35 8.70 19.82
CA ARG A 9 7.49 9.59 20.14
C ARG A 9 8.76 8.75 20.13
N ASP A 10 9.71 9.09 19.26
CA ASP A 10 11.01 8.42 19.20
C ASP A 10 12.01 9.11 20.13
N SER A 11 12.20 8.56 21.33
CA SER A 11 13.18 9.03 22.31
C SER A 11 14.64 8.76 21.92
N SER A 12 14.91 8.02 20.84
CA SER A 12 16.26 7.77 20.35
C SER A 12 16.82 8.92 19.48
N THR A 13 15.95 9.83 19.04
CA THR A 13 16.33 11.06 18.34
C THR A 13 16.72 12.16 19.32
N THR A 14 17.63 13.05 18.92
CA THR A 14 18.12 14.18 19.74
C THR A 14 17.01 15.15 20.16
N HIS A 15 15.90 15.20 19.41
CA HIS A 15 14.77 16.11 19.67
C HIS A 15 13.49 15.40 20.14
N SER A 16 13.54 14.09 20.42
CA SER A 16 12.36 13.31 20.78
C SER A 16 11.20 13.50 19.79
N GLU A 17 11.51 13.31 18.51
CA GLU A 17 10.63 13.58 17.38
C GLU A 17 9.40 12.67 17.39
N VAL A 18 8.30 13.18 16.83
CA VAL A 18 7.07 12.40 16.63
C VAL A 18 7.10 11.82 15.23
N GLY A 19 7.10 10.49 15.14
CA GLY A 19 7.06 9.75 13.88
C GLY A 19 5.85 8.82 13.83
N ASN A 20 5.63 8.20 12.67
CA ASN A 20 4.62 7.17 12.47
C ASN A 20 5.30 5.83 12.21
N ILE A 21 4.80 4.75 12.82
CA ILE A 21 5.30 3.41 12.48
C ILE A 21 4.78 3.04 11.08
N ALA A 22 5.70 2.76 10.17
CA ALA A 22 5.47 2.61 8.73
C ALA A 22 4.26 1.71 8.38
N VAL A 23 4.08 0.58 9.07
CA VAL A 23 2.93 -0.32 8.82
C VAL A 23 1.57 0.38 8.92
N PHE A 24 1.40 1.35 9.82
CA PHE A 24 0.13 2.06 9.96
C PHE A 24 -0.10 3.04 8.81
N HIS A 25 0.95 3.74 8.38
CA HIS A 25 0.90 4.58 7.20
C HIS A 25 0.64 3.76 5.93
N GLN A 26 1.32 2.61 5.76
CA GLN A 26 1.13 1.70 4.63
C GLN A 26 -0.32 1.18 4.56
N ILE A 27 -0.91 0.76 5.68
CA ILE A 27 -2.31 0.31 5.74
C ILE A 27 -3.27 1.46 5.44
N HIS A 28 -2.99 2.67 5.92
CA HIS A 28 -3.76 3.87 5.58
C HIS A 28 -3.74 4.13 4.07
N CYS A 29 -2.57 4.12 3.44
CA CYS A 29 -2.44 4.31 1.99
C CYS A 29 -3.24 3.27 1.18
N VAL A 30 -3.16 1.98 1.53
CA VAL A 30 -3.96 0.93 0.86
C VAL A 30 -5.47 1.17 1.06
N HIS A 31 -5.89 1.68 2.21
CA HIS A 31 -7.27 2.04 2.45
C HIS A 31 -7.72 3.23 1.59
N GLU A 32 -6.92 4.30 1.50
CA GLU A 32 -7.22 5.46 0.65
C GLU A 32 -7.35 5.07 -0.83
N LEU A 33 -6.44 4.22 -1.33
CA LEU A 33 -6.53 3.68 -2.68
C LEU A 33 -7.82 2.90 -2.91
N ARG A 34 -8.23 2.09 -1.92
CA ARG A 34 -9.50 1.36 -1.96
C ARG A 34 -10.70 2.30 -2.04
N VAL A 35 -10.74 3.33 -1.19
CA VAL A 35 -11.82 4.32 -1.18
C VAL A 35 -11.90 5.07 -2.50
N ALA A 36 -10.77 5.52 -3.03
CA ALA A 36 -10.69 6.21 -4.32
C ALA A 36 -11.21 5.32 -5.47
N TYR A 37 -10.78 4.05 -5.53
CA TYR A 37 -11.22 3.10 -6.54
C TYR A 37 -12.74 2.89 -6.53
N TYR A 38 -13.33 2.61 -5.36
CA TYR A 38 -14.78 2.38 -5.28
C TYR A 38 -15.59 3.66 -5.50
N THR A 39 -15.07 4.82 -5.10
CA THR A 39 -15.71 6.12 -5.39
C THR A 39 -15.74 6.38 -6.90
N LEU A 40 -14.66 6.08 -7.63
CA LEU A 40 -14.64 6.19 -9.08
C LEU A 40 -15.63 5.21 -9.72
N LEU A 41 -15.61 3.94 -9.30
CA LEU A 41 -16.49 2.91 -9.83
C LEU A 41 -17.98 3.27 -9.63
N ASP A 42 -18.34 3.81 -8.48
CA ASP A 42 -19.71 4.25 -8.18
C ASP A 42 -20.15 5.41 -9.07
N ARG A 43 -19.27 6.39 -9.31
CA ARG A 43 -19.53 7.51 -10.23
C ARG A 43 -19.71 7.04 -11.68
N LEU A 44 -18.90 6.07 -12.13
CA LEU A 44 -19.01 5.48 -13.47
C LEU A 44 -20.34 4.73 -13.64
N LYS A 45 -20.77 3.95 -12.63
CA LYS A 45 -22.04 3.21 -12.66
C LYS A 45 -23.27 4.11 -12.59
N SER A 46 -23.16 5.25 -11.91
CA SER A 46 -24.26 6.21 -11.75
C SER A 46 -24.56 7.03 -13.02
N GLY A 47 -23.84 6.82 -14.13
CA GLY A 47 -24.07 7.52 -15.40
C GLY A 47 -23.77 9.03 -15.38
N ASN A 48 -23.13 9.52 -14.31
CA ASN A 48 -22.91 10.95 -14.06
C ASN A 48 -21.61 11.50 -14.67
N GLY A 49 -20.98 10.77 -15.59
CA GLY A 49 -19.77 11.22 -16.27
C GLY A 49 -19.66 10.65 -17.68
N SER A 50 -19.17 11.46 -18.61
CA SER A 50 -18.68 11.03 -19.92
C SER A 50 -17.42 10.19 -19.72
N ALA A 51 -17.62 8.94 -19.33
CA ALA A 51 -16.57 7.96 -19.19
C ALA A 51 -16.11 7.54 -20.59
N SER A 52 -14.79 7.45 -20.80
CA SER A 52 -14.26 6.79 -21.99
C SER A 52 -14.84 5.37 -22.07
N PRO A 53 -15.12 4.82 -23.28
CA PRO A 53 -15.54 3.42 -23.45
C PRO A 53 -14.64 2.41 -22.72
N TYR A 54 -13.37 2.76 -22.49
CA TYR A 54 -12.45 1.98 -21.67
C TYR A 54 -12.88 1.89 -20.19
N LEU A 55 -13.32 2.99 -19.60
CA LEU A 55 -13.74 3.08 -18.19
C LEU A 55 -15.10 2.42 -17.96
N GLU A 56 -16.00 2.49 -18.94
CA GLU A 56 -17.28 1.78 -18.88
C GLU A 56 -17.09 0.25 -18.92
N ASN A 57 -16.18 -0.24 -19.78
CA ASN A 57 -15.82 -1.65 -19.82
C ASN A 57 -15.16 -2.13 -18.52
N LEU A 58 -14.31 -1.31 -17.90
CA LEU A 58 -13.74 -1.58 -16.57
C LEU A 58 -14.80 -1.68 -15.46
N ALA A 59 -15.88 -0.90 -15.55
CA ALA A 59 -16.97 -0.94 -14.58
C ALA A 59 -17.94 -2.12 -14.78
N ALA A 60 -18.07 -2.58 -16.04
CA ALA A 60 -18.92 -3.70 -16.45
C ALA A 60 -18.26 -5.07 -16.26
N LEU A 61 -16.93 -5.16 -16.35
CA LEU A 61 -16.17 -6.31 -15.89
C LEU A 61 -16.31 -6.39 -14.37
N ASP A 62 -17.05 -7.37 -13.86
CA ASP A 62 -17.19 -7.66 -12.43
C ASP A 62 -15.85 -8.18 -11.82
N GLY A 63 -14.78 -7.41 -11.98
CA GLY A 63 -13.51 -7.54 -11.27
C GLY A 63 -13.61 -7.02 -9.83
N THR A 64 -14.79 -6.63 -9.36
CA THR A 64 -14.97 -6.03 -8.02
C THR A 64 -14.58 -7.01 -6.92
N LYS A 65 -14.87 -8.30 -7.08
CA LYS A 65 -14.43 -9.35 -6.15
C LYS A 65 -12.92 -9.56 -6.19
N HIS A 66 -12.32 -9.56 -7.38
CA HIS A 66 -10.88 -9.71 -7.52
C HIS A 66 -10.16 -8.49 -6.90
N ILE A 67 -10.52 -7.27 -7.28
CA ILE A 67 -9.93 -6.06 -6.71
C ILE A 67 -10.20 -5.94 -5.19
N ALA A 68 -11.40 -6.32 -4.71
CA ALA A 68 -11.69 -6.37 -3.27
C ALA A 68 -10.72 -7.30 -2.54
N HIS A 69 -10.50 -8.51 -3.07
CA HIS A 69 -9.58 -9.46 -2.47
C HIS A 69 -8.12 -8.97 -2.58
N CYS A 70 -7.72 -8.28 -3.65
CA CYS A 70 -6.38 -7.71 -3.79
C CYS A 70 -6.10 -6.67 -2.70
N PHE A 71 -7.05 -5.76 -2.44
CA PHE A 71 -6.91 -4.79 -1.35
C PHE A 71 -6.79 -5.48 0.02
N ASP A 72 -7.57 -6.53 0.26
CA ASP A 72 -7.47 -7.29 1.51
C ASP A 72 -6.16 -8.11 1.60
N TYR A 73 -5.70 -8.67 0.48
CA TYR A 73 -4.43 -9.37 0.37
C TYR A 73 -3.26 -8.44 0.70
N LEU A 74 -3.19 -7.27 0.07
CA LEU A 74 -2.17 -6.25 0.36
C LEU A 74 -2.20 -5.82 1.83
N ARG A 75 -3.39 -5.54 2.38
CA ARG A 75 -3.55 -5.22 3.81
C ARG A 75 -2.99 -6.33 4.70
N ARG A 76 -3.26 -7.60 4.39
CA ARG A 76 -2.75 -8.75 5.16
C ARG A 76 -1.23 -8.89 5.03
N VAL A 77 -0.67 -8.71 3.84
CA VAL A 77 0.78 -8.74 3.61
C VAL A 77 1.48 -7.66 4.43
N LEU A 78 0.95 -6.43 4.45
CA LEU A 78 1.49 -5.34 5.28
C LEU A 78 1.42 -5.66 6.77
N MET A 79 0.30 -6.21 7.25
CA MET A 79 0.17 -6.65 8.64
C MET A 79 1.12 -7.80 9.00
N CYS A 80 1.37 -8.71 8.06
CA CYS A 80 2.28 -9.84 8.23
C CYS A 80 3.75 -9.39 8.24
N ALA A 81 4.12 -8.52 7.30
CA ALA A 81 5.46 -7.96 7.21
C ALA A 81 5.77 -7.04 8.40
N ALA A 82 4.74 -6.36 8.93
CA ALA A 82 4.76 -5.48 10.09
C ALA A 82 5.96 -4.52 10.08
N ASP A 83 6.05 -3.68 9.05
CA ASP A 83 7.14 -2.73 8.91
C ASP A 83 7.21 -1.79 10.13
N THR A 84 8.22 -2.00 10.98
CA THR A 84 8.45 -1.23 12.21
C THR A 84 9.37 -0.03 12.01
N ASN A 85 9.74 0.32 10.78
CA ASN A 85 10.50 1.53 10.53
C ASN A 85 9.67 2.77 10.95
N ILE A 86 10.36 3.84 11.37
CA ILE A 86 9.72 5.10 11.76
C ILE A 86 9.82 6.08 10.58
N GLU A 87 8.66 6.61 10.19
CA GLU A 87 8.53 7.65 9.18
C GLU A 87 8.30 9.00 9.86
N TYR A 88 9.11 9.99 9.47
CA TYR A 88 8.99 11.35 9.97
C TYR A 88 8.25 12.21 8.96
N PRO A 89 7.37 13.12 9.42
CA PRO A 89 6.75 14.08 8.54
C PRO A 89 7.80 14.96 7.84
N ASP A 90 7.53 15.35 6.60
CA ASP A 90 8.33 16.38 5.92
C ASP A 90 8.07 17.78 6.51
N GLU A 91 8.67 18.81 5.92
CA GLU A 91 8.50 20.20 6.34
C GLU A 91 7.04 20.70 6.28
N ASN A 92 6.18 20.03 5.50
CA ASN A 92 4.76 20.33 5.39
C ASN A 92 3.89 19.47 6.32
N GLY A 93 4.52 18.61 7.14
CA GLY A 93 3.82 17.69 8.04
C GLY A 93 3.25 16.45 7.34
N LEU A 94 3.66 16.15 6.11
CA LEU A 94 3.18 15.00 5.36
C LEU A 94 4.07 13.77 5.58
N LEU A 95 3.43 12.63 5.83
CA LEU A 95 4.09 11.33 5.77
C LEU A 95 4.18 10.93 4.30
N THR A 96 5.35 11.09 3.69
CA THR A 96 5.54 10.76 2.27
C THR A 96 6.09 9.34 2.09
N GLY A 97 6.62 8.75 3.17
CA GLY A 97 7.38 7.50 3.13
C GLY A 97 8.75 7.63 2.46
N TRP A 98 9.18 8.83 2.05
CA TRP A 98 10.48 9.10 1.44
C TRP A 98 11.45 9.73 2.44
N GLY A 99 12.75 9.53 2.25
CA GLY A 99 13.80 10.14 3.08
C GLY A 99 13.98 9.53 4.48
N SER A 100 13.05 8.69 4.95
CA SER A 100 13.22 7.93 6.21
C SER A 100 14.27 6.84 6.06
N LYS A 101 15.21 6.75 7.00
CA LYS A 101 16.13 5.60 7.08
C LYS A 101 15.31 4.33 7.32
N ARG A 102 15.48 3.33 6.48
CA ARG A 102 14.82 2.03 6.60
C ARG A 102 15.81 0.91 6.78
N SER A 103 15.44 -0.06 7.61
CA SER A 103 16.03 -1.40 7.61
C SER A 103 15.09 -2.31 6.84
N CYS A 104 15.57 -2.83 5.70
CA CYS A 104 14.80 -3.69 4.81
C CYS A 104 15.31 -5.14 4.89
N ARG A 105 14.45 -6.09 4.56
CA ARG A 105 14.90 -7.45 4.21
C ARG A 105 15.68 -7.37 2.90
N ASP A 106 16.70 -8.21 2.77
CA ASP A 106 17.48 -8.34 1.54
C ASP A 106 16.61 -8.94 0.44
N TYR A 107 16.10 -8.10 -0.45
CA TYR A 107 15.19 -8.49 -1.52
C TYR A 107 15.95 -9.26 -2.60
N GLU A 108 17.16 -8.84 -2.92
CA GLU A 108 18.04 -9.46 -3.90
C GLU A 108 18.34 -10.91 -3.53
N SER A 109 18.59 -11.21 -2.25
CA SER A 109 18.75 -12.59 -1.78
C SER A 109 17.49 -13.43 -2.00
N VAL A 110 16.30 -12.86 -1.81
CA VAL A 110 15.02 -13.56 -2.09
C VAL A 110 14.88 -13.82 -3.59
N VAL A 111 15.20 -12.83 -4.44
CA VAL A 111 15.19 -12.99 -5.90
C VAL A 111 16.15 -14.10 -6.33
N MET A 112 17.40 -14.07 -5.86
CA MET A 112 18.41 -15.09 -6.19
C MET A 112 17.98 -16.48 -5.76
N TRP A 113 17.36 -16.61 -4.59
CA TRP A 113 16.83 -17.89 -4.12
C TRP A 113 15.69 -18.35 -5.03
N ALA A 114 14.72 -17.49 -5.35
CA ALA A 114 13.59 -17.84 -6.21
C ALA A 114 14.05 -18.30 -7.61
N GLU A 115 15.01 -17.59 -8.21
CA GLU A 115 15.57 -17.93 -9.52
C GLU A 115 16.27 -19.30 -9.54
N ARG A 116 16.98 -19.64 -8.45
CA ARG A 116 17.66 -20.94 -8.31
C ARG A 116 16.66 -22.11 -8.27
N TRP A 117 15.48 -21.89 -7.70
CA TRP A 117 14.47 -22.91 -7.45
C TRP A 117 13.22 -22.74 -8.32
N ARG A 118 13.29 -21.96 -9.40
CA ARG A 118 12.16 -21.72 -10.30
C ARG A 118 11.69 -23.02 -10.95
N VAL A 119 10.37 -23.13 -11.11
CA VAL A 119 9.72 -24.33 -11.68
C VAL A 119 9.66 -24.26 -13.21
N ASP A 120 9.66 -23.06 -13.79
CA ASP A 120 9.71 -22.83 -15.23
C ASP A 120 10.45 -21.52 -15.57
N ASN A 121 10.55 -21.22 -16.87
CA ASN A 121 11.19 -20.00 -17.39
C ASN A 121 10.16 -18.99 -17.95
N ARG A 122 8.91 -19.00 -17.49
CA ARG A 122 7.91 -18.01 -17.94
C ARG A 122 8.23 -16.66 -17.31
N THR A 123 8.11 -15.60 -18.11
CA THR A 123 8.47 -14.24 -17.71
C THR A 123 7.27 -13.36 -17.34
N GLU A 124 6.05 -13.90 -17.44
CA GLU A 124 4.81 -13.17 -17.15
C GLU A 124 4.16 -13.70 -15.88
N ILE A 125 3.73 -12.78 -15.02
CA ILE A 125 2.89 -13.08 -13.86
C ILE A 125 1.45 -13.22 -14.38
N GLN A 126 0.85 -14.41 -14.26
CA GLN A 126 -0.57 -14.65 -14.57
C GLN A 126 -1.49 -14.01 -13.52
#